data_AF-A0A8H7U722-F1
#
_entry.id   AF-A0A8H7U722-F1
#
_cell.length_a   1.000
_cell.length_b   1.000
_cell.length_c   1.000
_cell.angle_alpha   90.00
_cell.angle_beta   90.00
_cell.angle_gamma   90.00
#
_symmetry.space_group_name_H-M   'P 1'
#
loop_
_entity.id
_entity.type
_entity.pdbx_description
1 polymer ?
#
loop_
_entity_poly.entity_id
_entity_poly.type
_entity_poly.pdbx_seq_one_letter_code
_entity_poly.pdbx_strand_id
1 'polypeptide(L)'
;MYLRFQELGHEDGMRDGKRSGVIEGRVLGCEKGFEMSNEVGYYMGCAALWTQLVSANPKAFSSRAIKQIQTLQSTVDQFPDANEDQTDTFALLDKMRAKFRVVTSVLKVEQKFSNTQPTGMSY
;
A
#
# COMPACT_ATOMS: atom_id res chain seq x y z
N MET A 1 -13.40 -50.00 -14.16
CA MET A 1 -12.04 -49.50 -14.48
C MET A 1 -12.03 -47.99 -14.72
N TYR A 2 -12.97 -47.41 -15.48
CA TYR A 2 -13.05 -45.96 -15.76
C TYR A 2 -13.28 -45.07 -14.52
N LEU A 3 -14.19 -45.46 -13.61
CA LEU A 3 -14.48 -44.71 -12.37
C LEU A 3 -13.25 -44.54 -11.46
N ARG A 4 -12.40 -45.57 -11.37
CA ARG A 4 -11.17 -45.53 -10.59
C ARG A 4 -10.16 -44.52 -11.12
N PHE A 5 -10.07 -44.33 -12.43
CA PHE A 5 -9.18 -43.31 -13.02
C PHE A 5 -9.73 -41.89 -12.82
N GLN A 6 -11.06 -41.72 -12.81
CA GLN A 6 -11.68 -40.43 -12.50
C GLN A 6 -11.47 -40.02 -11.05
N GLU A 7 -11.64 -40.96 -10.11
CA GLU A 7 -11.39 -40.72 -8.69
C GLU A 7 -9.91 -40.37 -8.43
N LEU A 8 -8.98 -41.14 -9.00
CA LEU A 8 -7.54 -40.86 -8.88
C LEU A 8 -7.17 -39.49 -9.46
N GLY A 9 -7.69 -39.14 -10.65
CA GLY A 9 -7.45 -37.83 -11.27
C GLY A 9 -8.03 -36.67 -10.46
N HIS A 10 -9.19 -36.87 -9.83
CA HIS A 10 -9.79 -35.88 -8.94
C HIS A 10 -8.96 -35.67 -7.67
N GLU A 11 -8.54 -36.76 -7.00
CA GLU A 11 -7.69 -36.68 -5.81
C GLU A 11 -6.33 -36.04 -6.10
N ASP A 12 -5.72 -36.40 -7.23
CA ASP A 12 -4.46 -35.80 -7.68
C ASP A 12 -4.62 -34.31 -7.97
N GLY A 13 -5.67 -33.91 -8.69
CA GLY A 13 -5.96 -32.50 -8.98
C GLY A 13 -6.26 -31.68 -7.73
N MET A 14 -6.99 -32.25 -6.77
CA MET A 14 -7.27 -31.60 -5.47
C MET A 14 -5.99 -31.40 -4.66
N ARG A 15 -5.11 -32.41 -4.62
CA ARG A 15 -3.82 -32.33 -3.92
C ARG A 15 -2.91 -31.29 -4.55
N ASP A 16 -2.79 -31.28 -5.87
CA ASP A 16 -1.93 -30.36 -6.60
C ASP A 16 -2.46 -28.91 -6.52
N GLY A 17 -3.76 -28.72 -6.70
CA GLY A 17 -4.41 -27.42 -6.54
C GLY A 17 -4.21 -26.82 -5.15
N LYS A 18 -4.33 -27.63 -4.08
CA LYS A 18 -4.05 -27.17 -2.71
C LYS A 18 -2.59 -26.74 -2.54
N ARG A 19 -1.64 -27.48 -3.12
CA ARG A 19 -0.22 -27.13 -3.05
C ARG A 19 0.09 -25.85 -3.82
N SER A 20 -0.37 -25.76 -5.06
CA SER A 20 -0.14 -24.60 -5.93
C SER A 20 -0.78 -23.34 -5.34
N GLY A 21 -2.01 -23.43 -4.86
CA GLY A 21 -2.73 -22.29 -4.29
C GLY A 21 -2.03 -21.67 -3.08
N VAL A 22 -1.36 -22.47 -2.24
CA VAL A 22 -0.57 -21.95 -1.10
C VAL A 22 0.65 -21.16 -1.59
N ILE A 23 1.32 -21.64 -2.63
CA ILE A 23 2.51 -20.97 -3.18
C ILE A 23 2.10 -19.68 -3.88
N GLU A 24 1.12 -19.76 -4.77
CA GLU A 24 0.58 -18.61 -5.51
C GLU A 24 0.04 -17.53 -4.57
N GLY A 25 -0.74 -17.93 -3.55
CA GLY A 25 -1.25 -16.98 -2.57
C GLY A 25 -0.16 -16.27 -1.77
N ARG A 26 0.95 -16.95 -1.46
CA ARG A 26 2.11 -16.32 -0.80
C ARG A 26 2.82 -15.33 -1.71
N VAL A 27 3.09 -15.73 -2.95
CA VAL A 27 3.75 -14.86 -3.94
C VAL A 27 2.91 -13.61 -4.18
N LEU A 28 1.62 -13.79 -4.50
CA LEU A 28 0.70 -12.68 -4.74
C LEU A 28 0.57 -11.77 -3.51
N GLY A 29 0.48 -12.35 -2.31
CA GLY A 29 0.43 -11.61 -1.05
C GLY A 29 1.66 -10.73 -0.85
N CYS A 30 2.87 -11.27 -1.10
CA CYS A 30 4.11 -10.50 -1.01
C CYS A 30 4.17 -9.37 -2.05
N GLU A 31 3.79 -9.64 -3.30
CA GLU A 31 3.76 -8.63 -4.37
C GLU A 31 2.79 -7.49 -4.03
N LYS A 32 1.56 -7.82 -3.64
CA LYS A 32 0.54 -6.82 -3.29
C LYS A 32 0.90 -6.06 -2.02
N GLY A 33 1.47 -6.74 -1.03
CA GLY A 33 2.00 -6.12 0.18
C GLY A 33 3.12 -5.12 -0.12
N PHE A 34 4.04 -5.47 -1.04
CA PHE A 34 5.09 -4.56 -1.47
C PHE A 34 4.54 -3.34 -2.23
N GLU A 35 3.63 -3.55 -3.19
CA GLU A 35 2.99 -2.45 -3.94
C GLU A 35 2.32 -1.45 -2.98
N MET A 36 1.56 -1.97 -2.00
CA MET A 36 0.90 -1.16 -0.98
C MET A 36 1.92 -0.42 -0.11
N SER A 37 2.92 -1.12 0.42
CA SER A 37 3.91 -0.55 1.34
C SER A 37 4.79 0.49 0.67
N ASN A 38 5.10 0.31 -0.61
CA ASN A 38 5.85 1.29 -1.41
C ASN A 38 5.07 2.61 -1.53
N GLU A 39 3.77 2.54 -1.80
CA GLU A 39 2.91 3.72 -1.85
C GLU A 39 2.77 4.40 -0.48
N VAL A 40 2.52 3.62 0.57
CA VAL A 40 2.43 4.12 1.94
C VAL A 40 3.72 4.85 2.29
N GLY A 41 4.88 4.19 2.14
CA GLY A 41 6.20 4.75 2.47
C GLY A 41 6.49 6.06 1.73
N TYR A 42 6.09 6.18 0.46
CA TYR A 42 6.20 7.43 -0.28
C TYR A 42 5.41 8.58 0.38
N TYR A 43 4.17 8.32 0.80
CA TYR A 43 3.36 9.30 1.52
C TYR A 43 3.94 9.63 2.89
N MET A 44 4.47 8.65 3.62
CA MET A 44 5.15 8.88 4.91
C MET A 44 6.34 9.82 4.75
N GLY A 45 7.20 9.56 3.76
CA GLY A 45 8.37 10.40 3.49
C GLY A 45 8.00 11.84 3.14
N CYS A 46 6.97 12.02 2.31
CA CYS A 46 6.48 13.37 1.97
C CYS A 46 5.90 14.09 3.19
N ALA A 47 5.08 13.41 4.00
CA ALA A 47 4.49 13.99 5.20
C ALA A 47 5.56 14.41 6.20
N ALA A 48 6.56 13.55 6.43
CA ALA A 48 7.69 13.84 7.31
C ALA A 48 8.51 15.04 6.81
N LEU A 49 8.87 15.07 5.52
CA LEU A 49 9.62 16.16 4.91
C LEU A 49 8.88 17.50 5.04
N TRP A 50 7.61 17.54 4.64
CA TRP A 50 6.83 18.78 4.71
C TRP A 50 6.59 19.25 6.14
N THR A 51 6.41 18.32 7.09
CA THR A 51 6.31 18.65 8.51
C THR A 51 7.60 19.30 9.01
N GLN A 52 8.77 18.75 8.66
CA GLN A 52 10.07 19.36 9.02
C GLN A 52 10.26 20.74 8.40
N LEU A 53 9.87 20.93 7.12
CA LEU A 53 9.96 22.23 6.45
C LEU A 53 9.04 23.27 7.12
N VAL A 54 7.83 22.88 7.50
CA VAL A 54 6.91 23.74 8.26
C VAL A 54 7.53 24.12 9.61
N SER A 55 8.14 23.19 10.33
CA SER A 55 8.81 23.47 11.60
C SER A 55 10.02 24.40 11.43
N ALA A 56 10.79 24.26 10.35
CA ALA A 56 11.96 25.08 10.08
C ALA A 56 11.60 26.52 9.67
N ASN A 57 10.52 26.71 8.89
CA ASN A 57 10.06 28.03 8.49
C ASN A 57 8.53 28.11 8.36
N PRO A 58 7.79 28.28 9.48
CA PRO A 58 6.33 28.30 9.45
C PRO A 58 5.73 29.41 8.58
N LYS A 59 6.42 30.56 8.47
CA LYS A 59 5.95 31.73 7.70
C LYS A 59 5.99 31.50 6.19
N ALA A 60 6.73 30.50 5.71
CA ALA A 60 6.76 30.13 4.30
C ALA A 60 5.49 29.38 3.84
N PHE A 61 4.68 28.91 4.79
CA PHE A 61 3.49 28.11 4.51
C PHE A 61 2.22 28.85 4.93
N SER A 62 1.15 28.69 4.14
CA SER A 62 -0.17 29.19 4.56
C SER A 62 -0.70 28.36 5.74
N SER A 63 -1.56 28.97 6.57
CA SER A 63 -2.26 28.25 7.65
C SER A 63 -3.06 27.05 7.13
N ARG A 64 -3.61 27.15 5.92
CA ARG A 64 -4.26 26.05 5.21
C ARG A 64 -3.28 24.92 4.91
N ALA A 65 -2.09 25.23 4.38
CA ALA A 65 -1.07 24.23 4.06
C ALA A 65 -0.62 23.47 5.31
N ILE A 66 -0.31 24.20 6.37
CA ILE A 66 0.12 23.61 7.66
C ILE A 66 -0.94 22.63 8.17
N LYS A 67 -2.21 23.02 8.18
CA LYS A 67 -3.32 22.16 8.63
C LYS A 67 -3.45 20.89 7.78
N GLN A 68 -3.31 20.99 6.46
CA GLN A 68 -3.40 19.82 5.57
C GLN A 68 -2.20 18.89 5.75
N ILE A 69 -0.99 19.42 5.91
CA ILE A 69 0.22 18.63 6.20
C ILE A 69 0.05 17.85 7.51
N GLN A 70 -0.39 18.51 8.59
CA GLN A 70 -0.67 17.85 9.88
C GLN A 70 -1.73 16.76 9.76
N THR A 71 -2.77 16.99 8.95
CA THR A 71 -3.82 15.98 8.71
C THR A 71 -3.27 14.78 7.94
N LEU A 72 -2.38 15.00 6.95
CA LEU A 72 -1.71 13.93 6.22
C LEU A 72 -0.80 13.13 7.15
N GLN A 73 0.00 13.80 7.98
CA GLN A 73 0.86 13.15 8.98
C GLN A 73 0.03 12.25 9.92
N SER A 74 -1.04 12.79 10.51
CA SER A 74 -1.93 11.99 11.38
C SER A 74 -2.58 10.82 10.65
N THR A 75 -2.85 10.92 9.35
CA THR A 75 -3.41 9.81 8.56
C THR A 75 -2.35 8.74 8.30
N VAL A 76 -1.11 9.15 8.04
CA VAL A 76 0.04 8.26 7.92
C VAL A 76 0.29 7.51 9.24
N ASP A 77 0.27 8.21 10.37
CA ASP A 77 0.53 7.63 11.69
C ASP A 77 -0.53 6.60 12.14
N GLN A 78 -1.71 6.59 11.48
CA GLN A 78 -2.77 5.61 11.71
C GLN A 78 -2.61 4.34 10.87
N PHE A 79 -1.67 4.32 9.92
CA PHE A 79 -1.47 3.13 9.09
C PHE A 79 -0.76 2.04 9.91
N PRO A 80 -1.27 0.80 9.93
CA PRO A 80 -0.74 -0.24 10.81
C PRO A 80 0.63 -0.75 10.34
N ASP A 81 1.52 -1.07 11.28
CA ASP A 81 2.83 -1.66 11.02
C ASP A 81 2.76 -3.18 10.74
N ALA A 82 1.62 -3.81 11.05
CA ALA A 82 1.37 -5.24 10.87
C ALA A 82 -0.02 -5.48 10.26
N ASN A 83 -0.22 -6.68 9.70
CA ASN A 83 -1.53 -7.06 9.19
C ASN A 83 -2.49 -7.33 10.36
N GLU A 84 -3.51 -6.48 10.50
CA GLU A 84 -4.52 -6.56 11.54
C GLU A 84 -5.88 -6.89 10.91
N ASP A 85 -6.50 -8.00 11.32
CA ASP A 85 -7.75 -8.50 10.70
C ASP A 85 -8.94 -7.53 10.78
N GLN A 86 -8.92 -6.60 11.74
CA GLN A 86 -10.00 -5.62 11.96
C GLN A 86 -9.77 -4.29 11.24
N THR A 87 -8.61 -4.11 10.60
CA THR A 87 -8.19 -2.84 10.02
C THR A 87 -8.34 -2.87 8.51
N ASP A 88 -9.19 -1.99 7.97
CA ASP A 88 -9.33 -1.81 6.52
C ASP A 88 -8.17 -0.96 5.98
N THR A 89 -7.06 -1.62 5.69
CA THR A 89 -5.84 -1.01 5.15
C THR A 89 -6.06 -0.36 3.79
N PHE A 90 -6.97 -0.90 2.97
CA PHE A 90 -7.31 -0.31 1.67
C PHE A 90 -8.04 1.02 1.83
N ALA A 91 -9.02 1.10 2.74
CA ALA A 91 -9.73 2.34 3.03
C ALA A 91 -8.78 3.40 3.63
N LEU A 92 -7.84 2.99 4.49
CA LEU A 92 -6.80 3.89 5.00
C LEU A 92 -5.90 4.41 3.86
N LEU A 93 -5.47 3.55 2.95
CA LEU A 93 -4.67 3.95 1.80
C LEU A 93 -5.43 4.91 0.87
N ASP A 94 -6.70 4.68 0.60
CA ASP A 94 -7.53 5.59 -0.19
C ASP A 94 -7.70 6.97 0.47
N LYS A 95 -7.83 6.98 1.81
CA LYS A 95 -7.82 8.21 2.60
C LYS A 95 -6.47 8.93 2.46
N MET A 96 -5.35 8.21 2.52
CA MET A 96 -4.00 8.78 2.31
C MET A 96 -3.87 9.39 0.91
N ARG A 97 -4.26 8.66 -0.14
CA ARG A 97 -4.27 9.14 -1.54
C ARG A 97 -5.06 10.44 -1.69
N ALA A 98 -6.26 10.49 -1.11
CA ALA A 98 -7.10 11.69 -1.14
C ALA A 98 -6.44 12.88 -0.42
N LYS A 99 -5.88 12.65 0.77
CA LYS A 99 -5.19 13.71 1.54
C LYS A 99 -3.92 14.19 0.85
N PHE A 100 -3.14 13.28 0.28
CA PHE A 100 -1.95 13.62 -0.48
C PHE A 100 -2.27 14.56 -1.65
N ARG A 101 -3.30 14.26 -2.46
CA ARG A 101 -3.76 15.14 -3.54
C ARG A 101 -4.15 16.54 -3.06
N VAL A 102 -4.80 16.63 -1.90
CA VAL A 102 -5.16 17.93 -1.31
C VAL A 102 -3.91 18.70 -0.90
N VAL A 103 -2.93 18.04 -0.26
CA VAL A 103 -1.69 18.68 0.17
C VAL A 103 -0.87 19.16 -1.03
N THR A 104 -0.69 18.34 -2.07
CA THR A 104 0.08 18.74 -3.26
C THR A 104 -0.57 19.91 -4.00
N SER A 105 -1.90 19.94 -4.08
CA SER A 105 -2.65 21.07 -4.63
C SER A 105 -2.44 22.36 -3.81
N VAL A 106 -2.51 22.28 -2.48
CA VAL A 106 -2.32 23.44 -1.60
C VAL A 106 -0.88 23.95 -1.61
N LEU A 107 0.10 23.04 -1.71
CA LEU A 107 1.52 23.37 -1.82
C LEU A 107 1.95 23.81 -3.22
N LYS A 108 1.10 23.58 -4.23
CA LYS A 108 1.40 23.83 -5.65
C LYS A 108 2.65 23.09 -6.13
N VAL A 109 2.81 21.85 -5.69
CA VAL A 109 3.94 20.98 -6.07
C VAL A 109 3.45 19.85 -6.97
N GLU A 110 4.22 19.53 -8.00
CA GLU A 110 3.94 18.40 -8.89
C GLU A 110 4.54 17.10 -8.33
N GLN A 111 3.97 16.62 -7.22
CA GLN A 111 4.33 15.32 -6.66
C GLN A 111 3.31 14.27 -7.08
N LYS A 112 3.81 13.15 -7.60
CA LYS A 112 3.01 11.99 -8.01
C LYS A 112 3.72 10.73 -7.55
N PHE A 113 2.98 9.86 -6.88
CA PHE A 113 3.43 8.49 -6.69
C PHE A 113 3.38 7.77 -8.05
N SER A 114 4.48 7.13 -8.43
CA SER A 114 4.55 6.25 -9.60
C SER A 114 5.02 4.90 -9.11
N ASN A 115 4.21 3.88 -9.32
CA ASN A 115 4.60 2.52 -8.99
C ASN A 115 5.50 2.00 -10.11
N THR A 116 6.81 2.18 -10.01
CA THR A 116 7.76 1.46 -10.87
C THR A 116 7.82 0.03 -10.36
N GLN A 117 7.06 -0.87 -10.99
CA GLN A 117 7.20 -2.31 -10.72
C GLN A 117 8.67 -2.70 -10.93
N PRO A 118 9.30 -3.44 -10.00
CA PRO A 118 10.49 -4.19 -10.36
C PRO A 118 10.09 -5.11 -11.51
N THR A 119 10.85 -5.10 -12.61
CA THR A 119 10.78 -6.15 -13.64
C THR A 119 10.65 -7.49 -12.92
N GLY A 120 9.54 -8.20 -13.18
CA GLY A 120 8.99 -9.26 -12.32
C GLY A 120 10.07 -10.10 -11.66
N MET A 121 9.92 -10.35 -10.35
CA MET A 121 10.82 -11.25 -9.62
C MET A 121 10.82 -12.61 -10.33
N SER A 122 11.89 -12.83 -11.10
CA SER A 122 12.21 -14.08 -11.74
C SER A 122 12.50 -15.10 -10.63
N TYR A 123 11.53 -15.98 -10.35
CA TYR A 123 11.76 -17.20 -9.60
C TYR A 123 12.20 -18.33 -10.53
#